data_AF-A0A822DDK3-F1
#
_entry.id   AF-A0A822DDK3-F1
#
_cell.length_a   1.000
_cell.length_b   1.000
_cell.length_c   1.000
_cell.angle_alpha   90.00
_cell.angle_beta   90.00
_cell.angle_gamma   90.00
#
_symmetry.space_group_name_H-M   'P 1'
#
loop_
_entity.id
_entity.type
_entity.pdbx_description
1 polymer ?
#
loop_
_entity_poly.entity_id
_entity_poly.type
_entity_poly.pdbx_seq_one_letter_code
_entity_poly.pdbx_strand_id
1 'polypeptide(L)'
;GYPDTLSEINSIDAVMRYAIEELHFSVNNIVIFAWSIGGYSACWTAVHYQDIRGLILDAIFDDVLPLAQRQMPSFASKFVEKTIRYYLDLNNIQLLTLYNGPFYLIRRTYDEIMNF
;
A
#
# COMPACT_ATOMS: atom_id res chain seq x y z
N GLY A 1 13.19 -2.19 -14.67
CA GLY A 1 11.77 -2.42 -14.38
C GLY A 1 11.07 -1.09 -14.38
N TYR A 2 9.83 -1.04 -14.86
CA TYR A 2 8.96 0.14 -14.73
C TYR A 2 8.23 0.03 -13.38
N PRO A 3 8.00 1.10 -12.63
CA PRO A 3 7.18 1.04 -11.42
C PRO A 3 5.73 0.76 -11.84
N ASP A 4 5.28 -0.47 -11.61
CA ASP A 4 3.89 -0.90 -11.75
C ASP A 4 3.45 -1.62 -10.48
N THR A 5 2.14 -1.74 -10.31
CA THR A 5 1.54 -2.42 -9.15
C THR A 5 1.92 -3.89 -9.07
N LEU A 6 2.21 -4.53 -10.20
CA LEU A 6 2.63 -5.93 -10.27
C LEU A 6 4.03 -6.14 -9.67
N SER A 7 4.96 -5.22 -9.91
CA SER A 7 6.30 -5.28 -9.30
C SER A 7 6.24 -5.17 -7.78
N GLU A 8 5.34 -4.33 -7.24
CA GLU A 8 5.10 -4.20 -5.80
C GLU A 8 4.54 -5.51 -5.20
N ILE A 9 3.54 -6.10 -5.87
CA ILE A 9 2.95 -7.39 -5.49
C ILE A 9 4.01 -8.50 -5.48
N ASN A 10 4.77 -8.63 -6.56
CA ASN A 10 5.79 -9.68 -6.68
C ASN A 10 6.87 -9.52 -5.61
N SER A 11 7.22 -8.28 -5.26
CA SER A 11 8.22 -8.00 -4.23
C SER A 11 7.75 -8.43 -2.84
N ILE A 12 6.52 -8.08 -2.46
CA ILE A 12 6.00 -8.46 -1.13
C ILE A 12 5.67 -9.95 -1.05
N ASP A 13 5.21 -10.57 -2.14
CA ASP A 13 4.95 -12.01 -2.20
C ASP A 13 6.25 -12.82 -2.01
N ALA A 14 7.34 -12.40 -2.66
CA ALA A 14 8.65 -13.04 -2.47
C ALA A 14 9.13 -12.97 -1.02
N VAL A 15 8.91 -11.83 -0.34
CA VAL A 15 9.25 -11.67 1.09
C VAL A 15 8.40 -12.58 1.97
N MET A 16 7.09 -12.65 1.72
CA MET A 16 6.18 -13.53 2.47
C MET A 16 6.56 -14.99 2.31
N ARG A 17 6.81 -15.43 1.07
CA ARG A 17 7.23 -16.79 0.76
C ARG A 17 8.56 -17.12 1.39
N TYR A 18 9.54 -16.22 1.36
CA TYR A 18 10.81 -16.44 2.06
C TYR A 18 10.60 -16.62 3.58
N ALA A 19 9.76 -15.78 4.19
CA ALA A 19 9.47 -15.90 5.62
C ALA A 19 8.79 -17.23 6.00
N ILE A 20 7.90 -17.74 5.14
CA ILE A 20 7.13 -18.97 5.40
C ILE A 20 7.94 -20.22 5.00
N GLU A 21 8.47 -20.24 3.78
CA GLU A 21 9.09 -21.42 3.16
C GLU A 21 10.52 -21.63 3.69
N GLU A 22 11.32 -20.56 3.81
CA GLU A 22 12.74 -20.66 4.18
C GLU A 22 12.99 -20.41 5.68
N LEU A 23 12.28 -19.44 6.28
CA LEU A 23 12.44 -19.12 7.71
C LEU A 23 11.44 -19.84 8.61
N HIS A 24 10.49 -20.57 8.02
CA HIS A 24 9.49 -21.40 8.73
C HIS A 24 8.62 -20.63 9.73
N PHE A 25 8.39 -19.34 9.51
CA PHE A 25 7.41 -18.59 10.30
C PHE A 25 5.99 -19.04 9.94
N SER A 26 5.21 -19.38 10.97
CA SER A 26 3.76 -19.53 10.78
C SER A 26 3.15 -18.19 10.39
N VAL A 27 2.23 -18.19 9.43
CA VAL A 27 1.57 -16.96 8.93
C VAL A 27 0.95 -16.17 10.08
N ASN A 28 0.33 -16.84 11.04
CA ASN A 28 -0.29 -16.22 12.23
C ASN A 28 0.69 -15.62 13.26
N ASN A 29 2.00 -15.70 13.00
CA ASN A 29 3.04 -15.01 13.75
C ASN A 29 3.68 -13.86 12.97
N ILE A 30 3.19 -13.56 11.77
CA ILE A 30 3.69 -12.47 10.92
C ILE A 30 2.82 -11.23 11.13
N VAL A 31 3.45 -10.09 11.39
CA VAL A 31 2.81 -8.77 11.42
C VAL A 31 3.36 -7.97 10.24
N ILE A 32 2.48 -7.34 9.47
CA ILE A 32 2.87 -6.47 8.35
C ILE A 32 2.79 -5.02 8.83
N PHE A 33 3.90 -4.30 8.72
CA PHE A 33 3.96 -2.86 8.95
C PHE A 33 4.13 -2.14 7.61
N ALA A 34 3.25 -1.19 7.34
CA ALA A 34 3.25 -0.40 6.13
C ALA A 34 3.31 1.08 6.46
N TRP A 35 4.08 1.82 5.66
CA TRP A 35 4.16 3.26 5.77
C TRP A 35 3.99 3.91 4.39
N SER A 36 3.19 4.97 4.33
CA SER A 36 3.06 5.78 3.12
C SER A 36 2.63 4.92 1.91
N ILE A 37 3.41 4.93 0.83
CA ILE A 37 3.15 4.15 -0.40
C ILE A 37 3.10 2.64 -0.18
N GLY A 38 3.75 2.13 0.87
CA GLY A 38 3.74 0.71 1.21
C GLY A 38 2.36 0.18 1.61
N GLY A 39 1.39 1.07 1.84
CA GLY A 39 0.01 0.68 2.13
C GLY A 39 -0.59 -0.27 1.10
N TYR A 40 -0.29 -0.09 -0.19
CA TYR A 40 -0.80 -0.96 -1.25
C TYR A 40 -0.34 -2.39 -1.12
N SER A 41 0.98 -2.59 -1.06
CA SER A 41 1.59 -3.91 -0.94
C SER A 41 1.10 -4.62 0.34
N ALA A 42 0.98 -3.87 1.45
CA ALA A 42 0.51 -4.43 2.70
C ALA A 42 -0.98 -4.82 2.70
N CYS A 43 -1.84 -4.00 2.08
CA CYS A 43 -3.27 -4.34 1.94
C CYS A 43 -3.46 -5.53 1.01
N TRP A 44 -2.70 -5.60 -0.10
CA TRP A 44 -2.70 -6.78 -0.97
C TRP A 44 -2.27 -8.03 -0.19
N THR A 45 -1.16 -7.97 0.56
CA THR A 45 -0.69 -9.09 1.39
C THR A 45 -1.73 -9.53 2.40
N ALA A 46 -2.42 -8.60 3.08
CA ALA A 46 -3.45 -8.94 4.04
C ALA A 46 -4.63 -9.71 3.40
N VAL A 47 -4.99 -9.36 2.16
CA VAL A 47 -6.06 -10.06 1.42
C VAL A 47 -5.63 -11.47 0.99
N HIS A 48 -4.39 -11.65 0.59
CA HIS A 48 -3.87 -12.92 0.07
C HIS A 48 -3.35 -13.87 1.16
N TYR A 49 -2.91 -13.32 2.30
CA TYR A 49 -2.44 -14.04 3.48
C TYR A 49 -3.33 -13.69 4.68
N GLN A 50 -4.60 -14.11 4.62
CA GLN A 50 -5.63 -13.73 5.60
C GLN A 50 -5.30 -14.09 7.06
N ASP A 51 -4.47 -15.12 7.25
CA ASP A 51 -4.10 -15.62 8.58
C ASP A 51 -2.95 -14.84 9.24
N ILE A 52 -2.47 -13.74 8.66
CA ILE A 52 -1.45 -12.91 9.31
C ILE A 52 -1.94 -12.43 10.68
N ARG A 53 -1.00 -12.27 11.61
CA ARG A 53 -1.30 -11.86 12.98
C ARG A 53 -1.96 -10.49 13.06
N GLY A 54 -1.61 -9.61 12.13
CA GLY A 54 -2.23 -8.31 12.01
C GLY A 54 -1.44 -7.37 11.12
N LEU A 55 -2.07 -6.23 10.86
CA LEU A 55 -1.60 -5.20 9.96
C LEU A 55 -1.46 -3.86 10.69
N ILE A 56 -0.34 -3.16 10.50
CA ILE A 56 -0.12 -1.80 11.02
C ILE A 56 0.09 -0.88 9.83
N LEU A 57 -0.75 0.15 9.71
CA LEU A 57 -0.76 1.10 8.60
C LEU A 57 -0.48 2.48 9.14
N ASP A 58 0.71 3.03 8.85
CA ASP A 58 1.08 4.40 9.24
C ASP A 58 1.04 5.33 8.03
N ALA A 59 0.27 6.42 8.14
CA ALA A 59 0.23 7.51 7.16
C ALA A 59 0.04 7.03 5.70
N ILE A 60 -0.75 5.97 5.48
CA ILE A 60 -1.03 5.47 4.14
C ILE A 60 -2.04 6.36 3.42
N PHE A 61 -1.99 6.37 2.09
CA PHE A 61 -2.91 7.09 1.21
C PHE A 61 -3.36 6.19 0.05
N ASP A 62 -4.59 6.36 -0.39
CA ASP A 62 -5.15 5.67 -1.58
C ASP A 62 -4.81 6.42 -2.88
N ASP A 63 -4.48 7.71 -2.78
CA ASP A 63 -4.30 8.56 -3.95
C ASP A 63 -3.01 9.38 -3.86
N VAL A 64 -2.10 9.13 -4.78
CA VAL A 64 -0.87 9.91 -4.98
C VAL A 64 -1.10 11.16 -5.84
N LEU A 65 -2.29 11.32 -6.45
CA LEU A 65 -2.61 12.44 -7.32
C LEU A 65 -2.42 13.81 -6.66
N PRO A 66 -2.89 14.05 -5.41
CA PRO A 66 -2.72 15.35 -4.77
C PRO A 66 -1.24 15.73 -4.60
N LEU A 67 -0.40 14.75 -4.28
CA LEU A 67 1.04 14.94 -4.12
C LEU A 67 1.71 15.27 -5.46
N ALA A 68 1.38 14.52 -6.50
CA ALA A 68 1.97 14.71 -7.82
C ALA A 68 1.53 16.03 -8.49
N GLN A 69 0.26 16.42 -8.33
CA GLN A 69 -0.22 17.71 -8.82
C GLN A 69 0.44 18.89 -8.11
N ARG A 70 0.81 18.76 -6.83
CA ARG A 70 1.55 19.78 -6.09
C ARG A 70 2.97 19.96 -6.61
N GLN A 71 3.61 18.89 -7.08
CA GLN A 71 4.99 18.91 -7.55
C GLN A 71 5.13 19.30 -9.03
N MET A 72 4.09 19.06 -9.83
CA MET A 72 4.15 19.21 -11.28
C MET A 72 3.66 20.59 -11.77
N PRO A 73 4.15 21.07 -12.93
CA PRO A 73 3.65 22.31 -13.53
C PRO A 73 2.15 22.24 -13.82
N SER A 74 1.42 23.33 -13.56
CA SER A 74 -0.04 23.39 -13.73
C SER A 74 -0.52 23.00 -15.14
N PHE A 75 0.26 23.31 -16.19
CA PHE A 75 -0.06 22.93 -17.57
C PHE A 75 -0.06 21.42 -17.82
N ALA A 76 0.67 20.64 -17.01
CA ALA A 76 0.77 19.19 -17.13
C ALA A 76 -0.24 18.43 -16.24
N SER A 77 -1.04 19.14 -15.43
CA SER A 77 -1.91 18.55 -14.41
C SER A 77 -2.84 17.45 -14.96
N LYS A 78 -3.48 17.66 -16.13
CA LYS A 78 -4.34 16.66 -16.76
C LYS A 78 -3.60 15.40 -17.24
N PHE A 79 -2.34 15.56 -17.66
CA PHE A 79 -1.51 14.42 -18.05
C PHE A 79 -1.10 13.61 -16.82
N VAL A 80 -0.66 14.30 -15.76
CA VAL A 80 -0.31 13.70 -14.47
C VAL A 80 -1.49 12.94 -13.87
N GLU A 81 -2.68 13.53 -13.90
CA GLU A 81 -3.91 12.88 -13.48
C GLU A 81 -4.15 11.58 -14.25
N LYS A 82 -4.10 11.64 -15.58
CA LYS A 82 -4.30 10.45 -16.41
C LYS A 82 -3.26 9.37 -16.12
N THR A 83 -1.99 9.73 -15.96
CA THR A 83 -0.93 8.78 -15.63
C THR A 83 -1.14 8.14 -14.27
N ILE A 84 -1.48 8.91 -13.23
CA ILE A 84 -1.68 8.37 -11.90
C ILE A 84 -2.89 7.45 -11.84
N ARG A 85 -4.03 7.87 -12.42
CA ARG A 85 -5.23 7.04 -12.47
C ARG A 85 -5.01 5.74 -13.25
N TYR A 86 -4.10 5.73 -14.22
CA TYR A 86 -3.85 4.56 -15.06
C TYR A 86 -2.79 3.61 -14.50
N TYR A 87 -1.79 4.12 -13.77
CA TYR A 87 -0.64 3.32 -13.30
C TYR A 87 -0.55 3.16 -11.77
N LEU A 88 -1.21 4.01 -10.99
CA LEU A 88 -1.04 4.13 -9.54
C LEU A 88 -2.38 4.31 -8.81
N ASP A 89 -3.44 3.62 -9.26
CA ASP A 89 -4.70 3.56 -8.53
C ASP A 89 -4.58 2.56 -7.36
N LEU A 90 -4.14 3.08 -6.21
CA LEU A 90 -3.87 2.31 -5.00
C LEU A 90 -5.21 2.09 -4.27
N ASN A 91 -5.98 1.09 -4.71
CA ASN A 91 -7.27 0.71 -4.14
C ASN A 91 -7.16 0.08 -2.74
N ASN A 92 -6.41 0.69 -1.82
CA ASN A 92 -6.03 0.12 -0.52
C ASN A 92 -7.25 -0.06 0.38
N ILE A 93 -8.15 0.93 0.44
CA ILE A 93 -9.41 0.83 1.18
C ILE A 93 -10.25 -0.36 0.71
N GLN A 94 -10.39 -0.56 -0.61
CA GLN A 94 -11.18 -1.68 -1.13
C GLN A 94 -10.55 -3.02 -0.75
N LEU A 95 -9.22 -3.15 -0.85
CA LEU A 95 -8.50 -4.34 -0.40
C LEU A 95 -8.68 -4.57 1.10
N LEU A 96 -8.60 -3.53 1.93
CA LEU A 96 -8.82 -3.64 3.38
C LEU A 96 -10.21 -4.15 3.74
N THR A 97 -11.26 -3.82 2.97
CA THR A 97 -12.60 -4.37 3.22
C THR A 97 -12.70 -5.88 3.03
N LEU A 98 -11.73 -6.50 2.34
CA LEU A 98 -11.66 -7.94 2.11
C LEU A 98 -10.78 -8.66 3.15
N TYR A 99 -10.13 -7.93 4.05
CA TYR A 99 -9.32 -8.50 5.11
C TYR A 99 -10.12 -8.62 6.42
N ASN A 100 -10.22 -9.84 6.96
CA ASN A 100 -11.02 -10.12 8.15
C ASN A 100 -10.20 -10.11 9.46
N GLY A 101 -8.88 -9.93 9.38
CA GLY A 101 -8.01 -9.92 10.54
C GLY A 101 -7.85 -8.52 11.18
N PRO A 102 -7.11 -8.43 12.29
CA PRO A 102 -6.94 -7.18 13.00
C PRO A 102 -6.00 -6.22 12.25
N PHE A 103 -6.38 -4.95 12.19
CA PHE A 103 -5.50 -3.90 11.70
C PHE A 103 -5.49 -2.67 12.61
N TYR A 104 -4.41 -1.91 12.56
CA TYR A 104 -4.23 -0.66 13.27
C TYR A 104 -3.84 0.45 12.29
N LEU A 105 -4.65 1.51 12.22
CA LEU A 105 -4.41 2.66 11.35
C LEU A 105 -3.91 3.84 12.17
N ILE A 106 -2.70 4.31 11.84
CA ILE A 106 -2.09 5.52 12.40
C ILE A 106 -2.25 6.63 11.36
N ARG A 107 -3.09 7.61 11.69
CA ARG A 107 -3.33 8.81 10.89
C ARG A 107 -2.85 10.03 11.67
N ARG A 108 -2.10 10.90 11.00
CA ARG A 108 -1.64 12.18 11.55
C ARG A 108 -2.58 13.29 11.08
N THR A 109 -3.00 14.17 11.99
CA THR A 109 -3.90 15.29 11.69
C THR A 109 -3.22 16.43 10.92
N TYR A 110 -1.89 16.51 10.95
CA TYR A 110 -1.07 17.49 10.23
C TYR A 110 -0.09 16.78 9.31
N ASP A 111 -0.61 16.02 8.36
CA ASP A 111 0.22 15.34 7.37
C ASP A 111 0.46 16.28 6.17
N GLU A 112 1.73 16.56 5.86
CA GLU A 112 2.12 17.45 4.76
C GLU A 112 1.64 16.97 3.39
N ILE A 113 1.38 15.66 3.26
CA ILE A 113 0.87 15.00 2.06
C ILE A 113 -0.67 15.08 1.98
N MET A 114 -1.37 15.17 3.12
CA MET A 114 -2.84 15.14 3.21
C MET A 114 -3.45 16.39 3.88
N ASN A 115 -2.81 17.55 3.76
CA ASN A 115 -3.43 18.81 4.13
C ASN A 115 -4.47 19.19 3.07
N PHE A 116 -5.75 19.04 3.41
CA PHE A 116 -6.90 19.56 2.66
C PHE A 116 -7.02 21.08 2.82
#